data_AF-A0A354X596-F1
#
_entry.id   AF-A0A354X596-F1
#
_cell.length_a   1.000
_cell.length_b   1.000
_cell.length_c   1.000
_cell.angle_alpha   90.00
_cell.angle_beta   90.00
_cell.angle_gamma   90.00
#
_symmetry.space_group_name_H-M   'P 1'
#
loop_
_entity.id
_entity.type
_entity.pdbx_description
1 polymer ?
#
loop_
_entity_poly.entity_id
_entity_poly.type
_entity_poly.pdbx_seq_one_letter_code
_entity_poly.pdbx_strand_id
1 'polypeptide(L)'
;AEWEMGGLPWWLLKKKDIRLRDNDPYFLERTRLFMNEVGKQLKDLQITKGGNIIMFQVENEYGAYGTNKEYIANIRDIVKEAGLAEVPLFQCDWNSNFENNALDDLVWTINFGAGANIYDQFKRLKELRPETPLMCSEFWS
;
A
#
# COMPACT_ATOMS: atom_id res chain seq x y z
N ALA A 1 1.76 -5.17 11.50
CA ALA A 1 1.27 -4.20 12.50
C ALA A 1 0.25 -4.87 13.39
N GLU A 2 0.62 -5.03 14.65
CA GLU A 2 -0.05 -5.92 15.61
C GLU A 2 -1.16 -5.12 16.32
N TRP A 3 -2.09 -4.61 15.51
CA TRP A 3 -3.16 -3.72 15.93
C TRP A 3 -4.53 -4.35 15.71
N GLU A 4 -5.51 -3.95 16.52
CA GLU A 4 -6.88 -4.44 16.47
C GLU A 4 -7.45 -4.44 15.04
N MET A 5 -7.87 -5.62 14.59
CA MET A 5 -8.42 -5.88 13.25
C MET A 5 -7.58 -5.29 12.08
N GLY A 6 -6.25 -5.19 12.26
CA GLY A 6 -5.36 -4.58 11.26
C GLY A 6 -5.65 -3.10 10.99
N GLY A 7 -6.29 -2.40 11.93
CA GLY A 7 -6.74 -1.01 11.79
C GLY A 7 -8.12 -0.85 11.15
N LEU A 8 -8.73 -1.94 10.68
CA LEU A 8 -10.08 -1.89 10.13
C LEU A 8 -11.12 -1.65 11.24
N PRO A 9 -12.10 -0.75 11.03
CA PRO A 9 -13.10 -0.50 12.05
C PRO A 9 -14.11 -1.65 12.18
N TRP A 10 -14.31 -2.15 13.41
CA TRP A 10 -15.20 -3.27 13.73
C TRP A 10 -16.63 -3.14 13.16
N TRP A 11 -17.14 -1.92 13.02
CA TRP A 11 -18.51 -1.67 12.55
C TRP A 11 -18.72 -2.05 11.09
N LEU A 12 -17.64 -2.30 10.32
CA LEU A 12 -17.72 -2.91 9.00
C LEU A 12 -18.41 -4.30 9.06
N LEU A 13 -18.17 -5.06 10.13
CA LEU A 13 -18.73 -6.40 10.34
C LEU A 13 -20.22 -6.40 10.68
N LYS A 14 -20.85 -5.23 10.81
CA LYS A 14 -22.32 -5.14 10.88
C LYS A 14 -22.98 -5.53 9.56
N LYS A 15 -22.31 -5.32 8.42
CA LYS A 15 -22.69 -5.90 7.12
C LYS A 15 -22.18 -7.36 7.10
N LYS A 16 -23.10 -8.32 7.23
CA LYS A 16 -22.75 -9.74 7.46
C LYS A 16 -22.06 -10.43 6.28
N ASP A 17 -22.30 -9.94 5.07
CA ASP A 17 -21.76 -10.45 3.82
C ASP A 17 -20.63 -9.57 3.26
N ILE A 18 -20.02 -8.73 4.10
CA ILE A 18 -18.94 -7.84 3.67
C ILE A 18 -17.72 -8.64 3.20
N ARG A 19 -17.12 -8.22 2.07
CA ARG A 19 -15.77 -8.65 1.69
C ARG A 19 -14.78 -7.56 2.05
N LEU A 20 -13.93 -7.82 3.05
CA LEU A 20 -12.88 -6.90 3.46
C LEU A 20 -11.72 -6.97 2.47
N ARG A 21 -11.01 -5.85 2.31
CA ARG A 21 -9.84 -5.73 1.44
C ARG A 21 -10.12 -6.29 0.03
N ASP A 22 -11.26 -5.91 -0.53
CA ASP A 22 -11.75 -6.34 -1.84
C ASP A 22 -12.62 -5.24 -2.45
N ASN A 23 -13.10 -5.43 -3.68
CA ASN A 23 -14.00 -4.53 -4.40
C ASN A 23 -15.46 -4.57 -3.89
N ASP A 24 -15.68 -4.84 -2.61
CA ASP A 24 -17.00 -4.64 -1.99
C ASP A 24 -17.34 -3.13 -2.03
N PRO A 25 -18.45 -2.71 -2.66
CA PRO A 25 -18.79 -1.29 -2.76
C PRO A 25 -18.90 -0.60 -1.40
N TYR A 26 -19.42 -1.31 -0.39
CA TYR A 26 -19.54 -0.76 0.97
C TYR A 26 -18.16 -0.58 1.61
N PHE A 27 -17.23 -1.51 1.39
CA PHE A 27 -15.85 -1.36 1.88
C PHE A 27 -15.15 -0.18 1.19
N LEU A 28 -15.17 -0.13 -0.14
CA LEU A 28 -14.51 0.94 -0.91
C LEU A 28 -15.09 2.33 -0.63
N GLU A 29 -16.41 2.46 -0.45
CA GLU A 29 -17.04 3.72 -0.06
C GLU A 29 -16.50 4.22 1.29
N ARG A 30 -16.44 3.34 2.29
CA ARG A 30 -15.95 3.68 3.63
C ARG A 30 -14.46 4.02 3.63
N THR A 31 -13.66 3.26 2.87
CA THR A 31 -12.23 3.55 2.67
C THR A 31 -12.03 4.92 2.04
N ARG A 32 -12.81 5.28 1.03
CA ARG A 32 -12.74 6.61 0.39
C ARG A 32 -13.12 7.73 1.33
N LEU A 33 -14.19 7.58 2.11
CA LEU A 33 -14.57 8.59 3.10
C LEU A 33 -13.46 8.80 4.14
N PHE A 34 -12.89 7.71 4.65
CA PHE A 34 -11.75 7.79 5.57
C PHE A 34 -10.54 8.48 4.92
N MET A 35 -10.17 8.07 3.71
CA MET A 35 -9.00 8.62 3.03
C MET A 35 -9.17 10.09 2.66
N ASN A 36 -10.40 10.54 2.36
CA ASN A 36 -10.69 11.96 2.16
C ASN A 36 -10.44 12.79 3.44
N GLU A 37 -10.78 12.26 4.62
CA GLU A 37 -10.46 12.95 5.88
C GLU A 37 -8.95 12.96 6.15
N VAL A 38 -8.23 11.86 5.87
CA VAL A 38 -6.76 11.83 5.91
C VAL A 38 -6.16 12.88 4.96
N GLY A 39 -6.70 12.96 3.74
CA GLY A 39 -6.34 13.93 2.72
C GLY A 39 -6.43 15.37 3.23
N LYS A 40 -7.53 15.75 3.89
CA LYS A 40 -7.69 17.08 4.48
C LYS A 40 -6.61 17.43 5.49
N GLN A 41 -6.08 16.46 6.22
CA GLN A 41 -5.03 16.68 7.22
C GLN A 41 -3.63 16.69 6.61
N LEU A 42 -3.36 15.84 5.61
CA LEU A 42 -1.99 15.55 5.18
C LEU A 42 -1.63 16.10 3.80
N LYS A 43 -2.60 16.41 2.94
CA LYS A 43 -2.31 16.79 1.54
C LYS A 43 -1.41 18.01 1.41
N ASP A 44 -1.47 18.94 2.36
CA ASP A 44 -0.68 20.18 2.35
C ASP A 44 0.66 20.04 3.11
N LEU A 45 0.93 18.84 3.66
CA LEU A 45 2.20 18.47 4.30
C LEU A 45 3.13 17.67 3.38
N GLN A 46 2.77 17.49 2.11
CA GLN A 46 3.64 16.93 1.08
C GLN A 46 4.85 17.86 0.84
N ILE A 47 6.01 17.27 0.57
CA ILE A 47 7.25 18.03 0.31
C ILE A 47 7.12 19.01 -0.86
N THR A 48 6.26 18.69 -1.85
CA THR A 48 5.91 19.56 -2.97
C THR A 48 5.16 20.83 -2.56
N LYS A 49 4.59 20.86 -1.36
CA LYS A 49 3.84 21.99 -0.78
C LYS A 49 4.55 22.62 0.43
N GLY A 50 5.84 22.35 0.59
CA GLY A 50 6.66 22.88 1.69
C GLY A 50 6.57 22.08 2.99
N GLY A 51 5.94 20.90 2.97
CA GLY A 51 5.93 19.98 4.10
C GLY A 51 7.10 18.99 4.08
N ASN A 52 6.93 17.87 4.78
CA ASN A 52 7.98 16.85 4.99
C ASN A 52 7.56 15.43 4.57
N ILE A 53 6.35 15.22 4.05
CA ILE A 53 5.93 13.91 3.55
C ILE A 53 6.53 13.69 2.17
N ILE A 54 7.26 12.58 1.99
CA ILE A 54 8.02 12.28 0.77
C ILE A 54 7.44 11.15 -0.08
N MET A 55 6.60 10.27 0.47
CA MET A 55 5.93 9.16 -0.22
C MET A 55 4.68 8.73 0.55
N PHE A 56 3.74 8.05 -0.13
CA PHE A 56 2.59 7.37 0.49
C PHE A 56 2.48 5.92 0.03
N GLN A 57 2.08 5.03 0.94
CA GLN A 57 1.85 3.62 0.63
C GLN A 57 0.42 3.38 0.11
N VAL A 58 0.29 2.47 -0.86
CA VAL A 58 -0.98 1.98 -1.39
C VAL A 58 -1.18 0.55 -0.89
N GLU A 59 -2.18 0.36 -0.01
CA GLU A 59 -2.43 -0.93 0.67
C GLU A 59 -1.23 -1.40 1.51
N ASN A 60 -1.23 -2.64 2.00
CA ASN A 60 -0.18 -3.21 2.84
C ASN A 60 -0.10 -4.73 2.68
N GLU A 61 0.99 -5.23 2.09
CA GLU A 61 1.27 -6.67 1.95
C GLU A 61 0.10 -7.48 1.38
N TYR A 62 -0.52 -6.97 0.32
CA TYR A 62 -1.71 -7.61 -0.24
C TYR A 62 -1.40 -8.97 -0.88
N GLY A 63 -0.15 -9.20 -1.32
CA GLY A 63 0.31 -10.51 -1.76
C GLY A 63 0.23 -11.61 -0.68
N ALA A 64 0.21 -11.24 0.61
CA ALA A 64 -0.04 -12.16 1.72
C ALA A 64 -1.54 -12.39 2.00
N TYR A 65 -2.43 -11.59 1.39
CA TYR A 65 -3.88 -11.73 1.50
C TYR A 65 -4.50 -12.43 0.29
N GLY A 66 -4.14 -12.02 -0.93
CA GLY A 66 -4.71 -12.56 -2.15
C GLY A 66 -4.15 -11.94 -3.43
N THR A 67 -4.88 -12.11 -4.53
CA THR A 67 -4.51 -11.54 -5.84
C THR A 67 -5.70 -10.81 -6.43
N ASN A 68 -5.62 -9.48 -6.47
CA ASN A 68 -6.66 -8.61 -7.01
C ASN A 68 -6.05 -7.24 -7.35
N LYS A 69 -5.44 -7.12 -8.54
CA LYS A 69 -4.87 -5.85 -9.03
C LYS A 69 -5.93 -4.75 -9.21
N GLU A 70 -7.17 -5.11 -9.49
CA GLU A 70 -8.27 -4.13 -9.60
C GLU A 70 -8.55 -3.46 -8.25
N TYR A 71 -8.59 -4.23 -7.16
CA TYR A 71 -8.72 -3.68 -5.82
C TYR A 71 -7.56 -2.74 -5.47
N ILE A 72 -6.31 -3.14 -5.74
CA ILE A 72 -5.16 -2.25 -5.52
C ILE A 72 -5.27 -0.97 -6.34
N ALA A 73 -5.68 -1.05 -7.61
CA ALA A 73 -5.89 0.12 -8.46
C ALA A 73 -6.97 1.04 -7.88
N ASN A 74 -8.07 0.49 -7.35
CA ASN A 74 -9.11 1.26 -6.68
C ASN A 74 -8.59 1.95 -5.42
N ILE A 75 -7.73 1.29 -4.61
CA ILE A 75 -7.10 1.92 -3.45
C ILE A 75 -6.15 3.04 -3.89
N ARG A 76 -5.31 2.82 -4.91
CA ARG A 76 -4.43 3.84 -5.48
C ARG A 76 -5.21 5.08 -5.90
N ASP A 77 -6.32 4.88 -6.60
CA ASP A 77 -7.13 5.98 -7.11
C ASP A 77 -7.82 6.73 -5.97
N ILE A 78 -8.28 6.04 -4.92
CA ILE A 78 -8.77 6.68 -3.68
C ILE A 78 -7.68 7.54 -3.02
N VAL A 79 -6.43 7.07 -2.96
CA VAL A 79 -5.30 7.86 -2.42
C VAL A 79 -5.03 9.10 -3.28
N LYS A 80 -5.08 8.96 -4.61
CA LYS A 80 -4.95 10.09 -5.55
C LYS A 80 -6.09 11.10 -5.39
N GLU A 81 -7.34 10.63 -5.31
CA GLU A 81 -8.54 11.45 -5.09
C GLU A 81 -8.48 12.26 -3.78
N ALA A 82 -7.86 11.69 -2.73
CA ALA A 82 -7.64 12.38 -1.46
C ALA A 82 -6.55 13.47 -1.52
N GLY A 83 -5.89 13.65 -2.67
CA GLY A 83 -4.84 14.65 -2.88
C GLY A 83 -3.46 14.24 -2.34
N LEU A 84 -3.24 12.95 -2.09
CA LEU A 84 -2.02 12.40 -1.48
C LEU A 84 -1.05 11.81 -2.52
N ALA A 85 -1.00 12.37 -3.72
CA ALA A 85 -0.25 11.82 -4.84
C ALA A 85 0.58 12.86 -5.61
N GLU A 86 0.97 13.97 -4.98
CA GLU A 86 2.01 14.86 -5.53
C GLU A 86 3.43 14.32 -5.27
N VAL A 87 3.53 13.30 -4.42
CA VAL A 87 4.75 12.54 -4.12
C VAL A 87 4.60 11.09 -4.60
N PRO A 88 5.69 10.31 -4.75
CA PRO A 88 5.61 8.93 -5.20
C PRO A 88 4.69 8.08 -4.33
N LEU A 89 3.88 7.26 -5.00
CA LEU A 89 3.09 6.20 -4.38
C LEU A 89 3.85 4.88 -4.50
N PHE A 90 3.82 4.06 -3.46
CA PHE A 90 4.50 2.76 -3.44
C PHE A 90 3.62 1.64 -2.88
N GLN A 91 3.97 0.40 -3.20
CA GLN A 91 3.41 -0.82 -2.62
C GLN A 91 4.52 -1.62 -1.94
N CYS A 92 4.19 -2.28 -0.84
CA CYS A 92 5.08 -3.19 -0.13
C CYS A 92 4.52 -4.63 -0.14
N ASP A 93 5.41 -5.60 -0.33
CA ASP A 93 5.10 -7.03 -0.27
C ASP A 93 6.40 -7.84 -0.03
N TRP A 94 6.32 -9.16 0.01
CA TRP A 94 7.48 -10.04 0.17
C TRP A 94 8.13 -10.35 -1.17
N ASN A 95 9.40 -10.74 -1.16
CA ASN A 95 10.13 -11.11 -2.39
C ASN A 95 9.47 -12.27 -3.17
N SER A 96 8.66 -13.09 -2.50
CA SER A 96 8.00 -14.27 -3.05
C SER A 96 6.62 -13.98 -3.65
N ASN A 97 6.01 -12.81 -3.41
CA ASN A 97 4.63 -12.54 -3.79
C ASN A 97 4.34 -11.14 -4.34
N PHE A 98 5.30 -10.20 -4.32
CA PHE A 98 5.07 -8.82 -4.77
C PHE A 98 4.53 -8.72 -6.20
N GLU A 99 4.96 -9.62 -7.11
CA GLU A 99 4.54 -9.63 -8.52
C GLU A 99 3.02 -9.85 -8.70
N ASN A 100 2.38 -10.55 -7.75
CA ASN A 100 0.96 -10.89 -7.84
C ASN A 100 0.08 -9.65 -8.01
N ASN A 101 0.43 -8.56 -7.33
CA ASN A 101 -0.39 -7.35 -7.25
C ASN A 101 0.35 -6.06 -7.63
N ALA A 102 1.60 -6.17 -8.09
CA ALA A 102 2.40 -5.03 -8.49
C ALA A 102 1.73 -4.26 -9.64
N LEU A 103 1.47 -2.96 -9.43
CA LEU A 103 0.97 -2.05 -10.44
C LEU A 103 2.12 -1.30 -11.10
N ASP A 104 2.08 -1.18 -12.42
CA ASP A 104 3.20 -0.62 -13.17
C ASP A 104 3.50 0.84 -12.83
N ASP A 105 2.49 1.62 -12.43
CA ASP A 105 2.60 3.04 -12.07
C ASP A 105 2.99 3.30 -10.61
N LEU A 106 3.29 2.26 -9.81
CA LEU A 106 3.69 2.36 -8.42
C LEU A 106 5.15 1.91 -8.21
N VAL A 107 5.81 2.48 -7.20
CA VAL A 107 7.12 1.97 -6.73
C VAL A 107 6.90 0.65 -6.00
N TRP A 108 7.76 -0.35 -6.24
CA TRP A 108 7.66 -1.66 -5.59
C TRP A 108 8.76 -1.79 -4.54
N THR A 109 8.38 -2.02 -3.30
CA THR A 109 9.30 -2.21 -2.17
C THR A 109 9.13 -3.61 -1.58
N ILE A 110 10.20 -4.13 -0.96
CA ILE A 110 10.20 -5.48 -0.39
C ILE A 110 10.29 -5.40 1.13
N ASN A 111 9.51 -6.18 1.86
CA ASN A 111 9.63 -6.34 3.31
C ASN A 111 10.42 -7.61 3.65
N PHE A 112 11.33 -7.52 4.62
CA PHE A 112 12.08 -8.67 5.14
C PHE A 112 12.69 -8.37 6.51
N GLY A 113 13.00 -9.41 7.29
CA GLY A 113 13.54 -9.26 8.64
C GLY A 113 15.04 -9.52 8.78
N ALA A 114 15.53 -9.37 10.00
CA ALA A 114 16.88 -9.75 10.39
C ALA A 114 17.20 -11.21 10.02
N GLY A 115 18.39 -11.44 9.48
CA GLY A 115 18.83 -12.77 9.02
C GLY A 115 18.41 -13.12 7.59
N ALA A 116 17.62 -12.29 6.90
CA ALA A 116 17.34 -12.47 5.48
C ALA A 116 18.59 -12.28 4.60
N ASN A 117 18.70 -13.06 3.53
CA ASN A 117 19.70 -12.82 2.49
C ASN A 117 19.28 -11.63 1.62
N ILE A 118 19.90 -10.47 1.83
CA ILE A 118 19.57 -9.21 1.14
C ILE A 118 19.64 -9.35 -0.38
N TYR A 119 20.59 -10.11 -0.91
CA TYR A 119 20.71 -10.32 -2.35
C TYR A 119 19.46 -11.02 -2.91
N ASP A 120 19.02 -12.09 -2.25
CA ASP A 120 17.85 -12.86 -2.68
C ASP A 120 16.55 -12.06 -2.53
N GLN A 121 16.48 -11.12 -1.58
CA GLN A 121 15.32 -10.26 -1.39
C GLN A 121 15.09 -9.32 -2.58
N PHE A 122 16.15 -8.79 -3.18
CA PHE A 122 16.04 -7.80 -4.27
C PHE A 122 16.34 -8.35 -5.66
N LYS A 123 16.87 -9.57 -5.79
CA LYS A 123 17.26 -10.18 -7.07
C LYS A 123 16.16 -10.06 -8.12
N ARG A 124 14.96 -10.56 -7.78
CA ARG A 124 13.82 -10.59 -8.71
C ARG A 124 13.32 -9.19 -9.08
N LEU A 125 13.31 -8.27 -8.13
CA LEU A 125 12.95 -6.87 -8.38
C LEU A 125 13.91 -6.21 -9.38
N LYS A 126 15.22 -6.44 -9.25
CA LYS A 126 16.23 -5.89 -10.20
C LYS A 126 16.14 -6.51 -11.59
N GLU A 127 15.77 -7.79 -11.70
CA GLU A 127 15.53 -8.43 -13.01
C GLU A 127 14.38 -7.76 -13.76
N LEU A 128 13.30 -7.40 -13.05
CA LEU A 128 12.10 -6.80 -13.64
C LEU A 128 12.23 -5.29 -13.86
N ARG A 129 12.91 -4.59 -12.94
CA ARG A 129 13.11 -3.14 -13.00
C ARG A 129 14.58 -2.80 -12.70
N PRO A 130 15.48 -2.91 -13.69
CA PRO A 130 16.91 -2.69 -13.49
C PRO A 130 17.26 -1.33 -12.88
N GLU A 131 16.48 -0.29 -13.17
CA GLU A 131 16.72 1.08 -12.71
C GLU A 131 15.92 1.48 -11.45
N THR A 132 15.12 0.58 -10.87
CA THR A 132 14.34 0.91 -9.67
C THR A 132 15.26 1.13 -8.47
N PRO A 133 14.99 2.12 -7.59
CA PRO A 133 15.62 2.16 -6.29
C PRO A 133 15.23 0.90 -5.50
N LEU A 134 16.17 0.41 -4.68
CA LEU A 134 15.95 -0.72 -3.77
C LEU A 134 15.65 -0.17 -2.39
N MET A 135 14.45 -0.48 -1.89
CA MET A 135 14.01 -0.07 -0.56
C MET A 135 13.42 -1.28 0.16
N CYS A 136 13.92 -1.51 1.38
CA CYS A 136 13.25 -2.34 2.36
C CYS A 136 12.23 -1.45 3.08
N SER A 137 10.93 -1.62 2.83
CA SER A 137 9.90 -0.76 3.43
C SER A 137 9.68 -1.07 4.90
N GLU A 138 9.76 -2.35 5.28
CA GLU A 138 9.78 -2.82 6.66
C GLU A 138 10.95 -3.76 6.87
N PHE A 139 11.88 -3.35 7.73
CA PHE A 139 12.93 -4.23 8.23
C PHE A 139 12.59 -4.70 9.64
N TRP A 140 12.08 -5.94 9.77
CA TRP A 140 11.70 -6.50 11.07
C TRP A 140 12.95 -6.89 11.88
N SER A 141 13.19 -6.19 12.98
CA SER A 141 14.39 -6.31 13.83
C SER A 141 14.20 -7.21 15.04
#